data_AF-A0A7C6XFM1-F1
#
_entry.id   AF-A0A7C6XFM1-F1
#
_cell.length_a   1.000
_cell.length_b   1.000
_cell.length_c   1.000
_cell.angle_alpha   90.00
_cell.angle_beta   90.00
_cell.angle_gamma   90.00
#
_symmetry.space_group_name_H-M   'P 1'
#
loop_
_entity.id
_entity.type
_entity.pdbx_description
1 polymer ?
#
loop_
_entity_poly.entity_id
_entity_poly.type
_entity_poly.pdbx_seq_one_letter_code
_entity_poly.pdbx_strand_id
1 'polypeptide(L)'
;GLRSTGAERRAYHQNALSLLRRVVDDRAGRRDHAAWFQLGWLAWKHAQRLHEAEEAFAQCARLTTVTRDLFYVESLRHVAHIRYLRGNIVGAYRAIADALQVSLDPEVLFDGARYAALTGRISEAQEWIAQCIQRSPAVAISALAEADFTALARELHELISRVLSQARYQARTMVTHWSDALDRIASWQEQSGHTFGLPAYLARSCADAAAAEVADAGYLTMLEIERYAARASAPTLAFATRELEEEACRRRDATVALKEELEGAIHEAGWEGSPEVRQKEAEAEAAERERKILAESPPPLEENALSGCGIMLAAAALLGGLAALQGQVAAVLHTPIGLLLSVVMLGGWAFIPAIRWLRYRMQLDAATAKVIAARRAAEELQARIIAETPSELSERIESLRQQLQEAEAGKARMDELLATIKENDR
;
A
#
# COMPACT_ATOMS: atom_id res chain seq x y z
N GLY A 1 -29.35 -15.04 34.83
CA GLY A 1 -30.70 -14.69 34.34
C GLY A 1 -31.20 -13.48 35.09
N LEU A 2 -31.45 -12.38 34.38
CA LEU A 2 -31.89 -11.09 34.90
C LEU A 2 -33.28 -11.21 35.55
N ARG A 3 -33.36 -11.07 36.88
CA ARG A 3 -34.60 -10.71 37.59
C ARG A 3 -34.35 -9.42 38.38
N SER A 4 -35.28 -8.50 38.22
CA SER A 4 -35.08 -7.06 38.22
C SER A 4 -35.77 -6.41 39.42
N THR A 5 -35.17 -6.54 40.60
CA THR A 5 -35.31 -5.57 41.69
C THR A 5 -33.94 -5.30 42.32
N GLY A 6 -33.71 -4.06 42.77
CA GLY A 6 -32.46 -3.70 43.46
C GLY A 6 -32.26 -4.44 44.79
N ALA A 7 -33.32 -5.04 45.37
CA ALA A 7 -33.26 -5.83 46.58
C ALA A 7 -32.77 -7.26 46.31
N GLU A 8 -33.31 -7.94 45.28
CA GLU A 8 -32.87 -9.29 44.90
C GLU A 8 -31.41 -9.31 44.48
N ARG A 9 -30.96 -8.34 43.67
CA ARG A 9 -29.54 -8.22 43.28
C ARG A 9 -28.61 -8.07 44.49
N ARG A 10 -29.01 -7.27 45.48
CA ARG A 10 -28.25 -7.12 46.73
C ARG A 10 -28.19 -8.44 47.51
N ALA A 11 -29.30 -9.17 47.63
CA ALA A 11 -29.31 -10.48 48.27
C ALA A 11 -28.44 -11.51 47.53
N TYR A 12 -28.45 -11.52 46.19
CA TYR A 12 -27.57 -12.37 45.40
C TYR A 12 -26.09 -12.05 45.63
N HIS A 13 -25.70 -10.77 45.63
CA HIS A 13 -24.31 -10.39 45.89
C HIS A 13 -23.87 -10.74 47.32
N GLN A 14 -24.75 -10.59 48.33
CA GLN A 14 -24.47 -11.00 49.70
C GLN A 14 -24.28 -12.52 49.82
N ASN A 15 -25.14 -13.30 49.15
CA ASN A 15 -25.01 -14.76 49.10
C ASN A 15 -23.73 -15.18 48.39
N ALA A 16 -23.41 -14.58 47.24
CA ALA A 16 -22.17 -14.85 46.51
C ALA A 16 -20.93 -14.52 47.35
N LEU A 17 -20.93 -13.37 48.05
CA LEU A 17 -19.86 -13.00 48.97
C LEU A 17 -19.71 -14.02 50.11
N SER A 18 -20.82 -14.48 50.70
CA SER A 18 -20.79 -15.53 51.74
C SER A 18 -20.25 -16.86 51.22
N LEU A 19 -20.58 -17.24 49.99
CA LEU A 19 -20.09 -18.47 49.37
C LEU A 19 -18.59 -18.37 49.07
N LEU A 20 -18.14 -17.26 48.49
CA LEU A 20 -16.72 -17.04 48.21
C LEU A 20 -15.88 -17.03 49.48
N ARG A 21 -16.37 -16.44 50.59
CA ARG A 21 -15.70 -16.53 51.90
C ARG A 21 -15.50 -17.97 52.34
N ARG A 22 -16.56 -18.78 52.28
CA ARG A 22 -16.47 -20.22 52.63
C ARG A 22 -15.48 -20.96 51.72
N VAL A 23 -15.44 -20.63 50.44
CA VAL A 23 -14.49 -21.22 49.48
C VAL A 23 -13.06 -20.86 49.87
N VAL A 24 -12.76 -19.58 50.09
CA VAL A 24 -11.39 -19.16 50.41
C VAL A 24 -10.96 -19.55 51.83
N ASP A 25 -11.88 -19.89 52.73
CA ASP A 25 -11.55 -20.44 54.04
C ASP A 25 -11.12 -21.91 53.97
N ASP A 26 -11.61 -22.66 52.97
CA ASP A 26 -11.23 -24.05 52.71
C ASP A 26 -9.78 -24.18 52.20
N ARG A 27 -9.13 -25.30 52.51
CA ARG A 27 -7.71 -25.52 52.18
C ARG A 27 -7.44 -25.45 50.68
N ALA A 28 -8.35 -25.95 49.84
CA ALA A 28 -8.19 -25.88 48.38
C ALA A 28 -8.42 -24.45 47.88
N GLY A 29 -9.49 -23.81 48.33
CA GLY A 29 -9.83 -22.45 47.90
C GLY A 29 -8.83 -21.39 48.38
N ARG A 30 -8.11 -21.59 49.49
CA ARG A 30 -7.00 -20.70 49.91
C ARG A 30 -5.92 -20.54 48.84
N ARG A 31 -5.77 -21.51 47.94
CA ARG A 31 -4.80 -21.52 46.83
C ARG A 31 -5.40 -21.09 45.50
N ASP A 32 -6.71 -20.87 45.44
CA ASP A 32 -7.41 -20.46 44.23
C ASP A 32 -7.37 -18.93 44.09
N HIS A 33 -6.46 -18.45 43.23
CA HIS A 33 -6.30 -17.02 42.97
C HIS A 33 -7.56 -16.39 42.36
N ALA A 34 -8.31 -17.12 41.53
CA ALA A 34 -9.54 -16.61 40.92
C ALA A 34 -10.64 -16.41 41.96
N ALA A 35 -10.78 -17.32 42.93
CA ALA A 35 -11.71 -17.16 44.05
C ALA A 35 -11.36 -15.92 44.90
N TRP A 36 -10.08 -15.69 45.18
CA TRP A 36 -9.61 -14.49 45.88
C TRP A 36 -9.87 -13.20 45.09
N PHE A 37 -9.62 -13.21 43.77
CA PHE A 37 -9.90 -12.06 42.92
C PHE A 37 -11.39 -11.69 42.92
N GLN A 38 -12.27 -12.69 42.75
CA GLN A 38 -13.72 -12.49 42.76
C GLN A 38 -14.22 -12.01 44.13
N LEU A 39 -13.65 -12.53 45.22
CA LEU A 39 -13.96 -12.07 46.57
C LEU A 39 -13.62 -10.58 46.73
N GLY A 40 -12.42 -10.17 46.28
CA GLY A 40 -11.99 -8.77 46.31
C GLY A 40 -12.94 -7.86 45.52
N TRP A 41 -13.34 -8.29 44.33
CA TRP A 41 -14.26 -7.53 43.49
C TRP A 41 -15.64 -7.34 44.12
N LEU A 42 -16.24 -8.41 44.65
CA LEU A 42 -17.54 -8.32 45.33
C LEU A 42 -17.46 -7.50 46.63
N ALA A 43 -16.38 -7.68 47.41
CA ALA A 43 -16.15 -6.92 48.64
C ALA A 43 -16.04 -5.43 48.35
N TRP A 44 -15.34 -5.03 47.29
CA TRP A 44 -15.20 -3.64 46.88
C TRP A 44 -16.47 -3.08 46.24
N LYS A 45 -16.86 -3.57 45.06
CA LYS A 45 -17.89 -2.93 44.23
C LYS A 45 -19.30 -3.04 44.81
N HIS A 46 -19.58 -4.09 45.58
CA HIS A 46 -20.93 -4.35 46.08
C HIS A 46 -21.09 -4.20 47.59
N ALA A 47 -20.09 -4.62 48.38
CA ALA A 47 -20.17 -4.51 49.84
C ALA A 47 -19.49 -3.25 50.39
N GLN A 48 -18.70 -2.52 49.58
CA GLN A 48 -17.90 -1.36 50.00
C GLN A 48 -16.97 -1.65 51.19
N ARG A 49 -16.52 -2.91 51.32
CA ARG A 49 -15.62 -3.38 52.38
C ARG A 49 -14.18 -3.28 51.90
N LEU A 50 -13.63 -2.07 51.94
CA LEU A 50 -12.31 -1.78 51.38
C LEU A 50 -11.18 -2.63 51.99
N HIS A 51 -11.18 -2.85 53.29
CA HIS A 51 -10.12 -3.65 53.94
C HIS A 51 -10.14 -5.11 53.47
N GLU A 52 -11.32 -5.72 53.41
CA GLU A 52 -11.50 -7.10 52.93
C GLU A 52 -11.13 -7.21 51.46
N ALA A 53 -11.49 -6.22 50.65
CA ALA A 53 -11.14 -6.20 49.25
C ALA A 53 -9.62 -6.11 49.04
N GLU A 54 -8.92 -5.23 49.77
CA GLU A 54 -7.47 -5.12 49.70
C GLU A 54 -6.79 -6.44 50.06
N GLU A 55 -7.23 -7.08 51.15
CA GLU A 55 -6.66 -8.35 51.60
C GLU A 55 -6.84 -9.46 50.55
N ALA A 56 -8.04 -9.54 49.97
CA ALA A 56 -8.37 -10.53 48.96
C ALA A 56 -7.56 -10.33 47.67
N PHE A 57 -7.48 -9.10 47.15
CA PHE A 57 -6.65 -8.81 45.97
C PHE A 57 -5.15 -9.01 46.27
N ALA A 58 -4.67 -8.62 47.45
CA ALA A 58 -3.28 -8.86 47.84
C ALA A 58 -2.97 -10.37 47.93
N GLN A 59 -3.91 -11.19 48.39
CA GLN A 59 -3.75 -12.64 48.39
C GLN A 59 -3.73 -13.22 46.97
N CYS A 60 -4.59 -12.73 46.08
CA CYS A 60 -4.56 -13.11 44.66
C CYS A 60 -3.21 -12.76 44.02
N ALA A 61 -2.71 -11.53 44.22
CA ALA A 61 -1.39 -11.11 43.74
C ALA A 61 -0.26 -11.99 44.29
N ARG A 62 -0.29 -12.36 45.58
CA ARG A 62 0.70 -13.29 46.17
C ARG A 62 0.70 -14.66 45.50
N LEU A 63 -0.48 -15.21 45.23
CA LEU A 63 -0.60 -16.53 44.58
C LEU A 63 -0.14 -16.51 43.11
N THR A 64 -0.24 -15.37 42.45
CA THR A 64 0.10 -15.18 41.03
C THR A 64 1.45 -14.49 40.81
N THR A 65 2.22 -14.23 41.87
CA THR A 65 3.53 -13.54 41.78
C THR A 65 4.54 -14.30 40.93
N VAL A 66 4.48 -15.63 40.92
CA VAL A 66 5.39 -16.47 40.13
C VAL A 66 5.04 -16.43 38.64
N THR A 67 3.74 -16.45 38.32
CA THR A 67 3.27 -16.46 36.92
C THR A 67 3.32 -15.07 36.30
N ARG A 68 3.13 -14.01 37.10
CA ARG A 68 3.04 -12.62 36.64
C ARG A 68 2.02 -12.46 35.49
N ASP A 69 0.93 -13.19 35.58
CA ASP A 69 -0.14 -13.19 34.59
C ASP A 69 -1.07 -11.98 34.74
N LEU A 70 -2.16 -11.96 33.96
CA LEU A 70 -3.15 -10.90 34.03
C LEU A 70 -3.77 -10.75 35.44
N PHE A 71 -3.98 -11.85 36.17
CA PHE A 71 -4.50 -11.78 37.54
C PHE A 71 -3.52 -11.10 38.48
N TYR A 72 -2.21 -11.30 38.31
CA TYR A 72 -1.20 -10.59 39.08
C TYR A 72 -1.29 -9.07 38.88
N VAL A 73 -1.30 -8.63 37.62
CA VAL A 73 -1.34 -7.21 37.24
C VAL A 73 -2.64 -6.54 37.72
N GLU A 74 -3.80 -7.13 37.41
CA GLU A 74 -5.10 -6.56 37.80
C GLU A 74 -5.29 -6.53 39.32
N SER A 75 -4.81 -7.57 40.03
CA SER A 75 -4.88 -7.59 41.49
C SER A 75 -4.06 -6.47 42.10
N LEU A 76 -2.83 -6.24 41.62
CA LEU A 76 -1.98 -5.16 42.10
C LEU A 76 -2.58 -3.78 41.80
N ARG A 77 -3.15 -3.61 40.61
CA ARG A 77 -3.85 -2.37 40.25
C ARG A 77 -5.06 -2.11 41.16
N HIS A 78 -5.85 -3.14 41.47
CA HIS A 78 -6.97 -3.01 42.41
C HIS A 78 -6.51 -2.77 43.85
N VAL A 79 -5.44 -3.43 44.31
CA VAL A 79 -4.80 -3.10 45.60
C VAL A 79 -4.38 -1.64 45.63
N ALA A 80 -3.76 -1.14 44.55
CA ALA A 80 -3.33 0.25 44.47
C ALA A 80 -4.51 1.21 44.58
N HIS A 81 -5.58 0.96 43.83
CA HIS A 81 -6.79 1.78 43.88
C HIS A 81 -7.49 1.76 45.24
N ILE A 82 -7.60 0.59 45.88
CA ILE A 82 -8.21 0.51 47.22
C ILE A 82 -7.37 1.25 48.25
N ARG A 83 -6.04 1.15 48.20
CA ARG A 83 -5.15 1.91 49.08
C ARG A 83 -5.28 3.40 48.87
N TYR A 84 -5.41 3.85 47.63
CA TYR A 84 -5.71 5.24 47.30
C TYR A 84 -7.04 5.69 47.94
N LEU A 85 -8.13 4.92 47.78
CA LEU A 85 -9.43 5.23 48.41
C LEU A 85 -9.36 5.30 49.94
N ARG A 86 -8.42 4.57 50.56
CA ARG A 86 -8.16 4.58 52.00
C ARG A 86 -7.18 5.68 52.44
N GLY A 87 -6.70 6.53 51.53
CA GLY A 87 -5.71 7.58 51.80
C GLY A 87 -4.26 7.08 51.94
N ASN A 88 -3.98 5.80 51.71
CA ASN A 88 -2.62 5.24 51.74
C ASN A 88 -1.94 5.42 50.37
N ILE A 89 -1.60 6.66 50.03
CA ILE A 89 -1.04 7.02 48.71
C ILE A 89 0.30 6.33 48.45
N VAL A 90 1.17 6.24 49.46
CA VAL A 90 2.48 5.56 49.33
C VAL A 90 2.30 4.07 49.05
N GLY A 91 1.34 3.42 49.72
CA GLY A 91 1.01 2.02 49.47
C GLY A 91 0.35 1.79 48.10
N ALA A 92 -0.40 2.77 47.60
CA ALA A 92 -0.98 2.75 46.26
C ALA A 92 0.12 2.80 45.19
N TYR A 93 1.04 3.76 45.32
CA TYR A 93 2.20 3.89 44.42
C TYR A 93 3.04 2.61 44.38
N ARG A 94 3.35 2.00 45.53
CA ARG A 94 4.16 0.76 45.55
C ARG A 94 3.48 -0.39 44.79
N ALA A 95 2.18 -0.58 45.03
CA ALA A 95 1.43 -1.65 44.37
C ALA A 95 1.35 -1.45 42.84
N ILE A 96 1.12 -0.22 42.37
CA ILE A 96 1.07 0.03 40.92
C ILE A 96 2.46 -0.03 40.28
N ALA A 97 3.51 0.39 40.98
CA ALA A 97 4.89 0.27 40.47
C ALA A 97 5.28 -1.20 40.27
N ASP A 98 4.86 -2.11 41.15
CA ASP A 98 5.04 -3.55 40.97
C ASP A 98 4.27 -4.09 39.75
N ALA A 99 3.08 -3.54 39.47
CA ALA A 99 2.29 -3.90 38.28
C ALA A 99 2.97 -3.40 36.98
N LEU A 100 3.53 -2.19 37.01
CA LEU A 100 4.23 -1.57 35.87
C LEU A 100 5.52 -2.30 35.48
N GLN A 101 6.12 -3.07 36.38
CA GLN A 101 7.25 -3.95 36.04
C GLN A 101 6.83 -5.11 35.11
N VAL A 102 5.54 -5.38 34.98
CA VAL A 102 4.99 -6.50 34.20
C VAL A 102 4.17 -6.02 33.02
N SER A 103 3.39 -4.95 33.18
CA SER A 103 2.47 -4.46 32.16
C SER A 103 2.60 -2.96 31.92
N LEU A 104 2.59 -2.57 30.64
CA LEU A 104 2.50 -1.18 30.18
C LEU A 104 1.12 -0.90 29.58
N ASP A 105 0.08 -1.56 30.09
CA ASP A 105 -1.30 -1.27 29.71
C ASP A 105 -1.66 0.19 30.05
N PRO A 106 -2.40 0.90 29.18
CA PRO A 106 -2.74 2.31 29.40
C PRO A 106 -3.41 2.59 30.75
N GLU A 107 -4.27 1.68 31.25
CA GLU A 107 -4.94 1.88 32.53
C GLU A 107 -3.97 1.78 33.72
N VAL A 108 -3.00 0.85 33.64
CA VAL A 108 -1.93 0.70 34.65
C VAL A 108 -0.99 1.91 34.62
N LEU A 109 -0.62 2.39 33.42
CA LEU A 109 0.20 3.60 33.25
C LEU A 109 -0.50 4.85 33.79
N PHE A 110 -1.81 4.99 33.56
CA PHE A 110 -2.59 6.13 34.06
C PHE A 110 -2.64 6.14 35.59
N ASP A 111 -3.00 5.02 36.20
CA ASP A 111 -3.02 4.88 37.67
C ASP A 111 -1.61 5.06 38.25
N GLY A 112 -0.59 4.56 37.54
CA GLY A 112 0.83 4.74 37.84
C GLY A 112 1.21 6.20 37.93
N ALA A 113 0.96 6.94 36.86
CA ALA A 113 1.24 8.36 36.77
C ALA A 113 0.50 9.13 37.87
N ARG A 114 -0.77 8.79 38.12
CA ARG A 114 -1.58 9.44 39.17
C ARG A 114 -0.94 9.28 40.54
N TYR A 115 -0.60 8.05 40.95
CA TYR A 115 -0.02 7.83 42.27
C TYR A 115 1.43 8.33 42.39
N ALA A 116 2.18 8.34 41.28
CA ALA A 116 3.50 8.98 41.24
C ALA A 116 3.38 10.50 41.46
N ALA A 117 2.42 11.17 40.81
CA ALA A 117 2.15 12.59 40.99
C ALA A 117 1.81 12.92 42.45
N LEU A 118 0.87 12.17 43.04
CA LEU A 118 0.43 12.36 44.42
C LEU A 118 1.52 12.08 45.47
N THR A 119 2.57 11.31 45.12
CA THR A 119 3.73 11.06 45.99
C THR A 119 4.92 11.99 45.72
N GLY A 120 4.75 12.98 44.84
CA GLY A 120 5.80 13.95 44.49
C GLY A 120 6.86 13.41 43.52
N ARG A 121 6.64 12.23 42.91
CA ARG A 121 7.53 11.61 41.92
C ARG A 121 7.22 12.14 40.52
N ILE A 122 7.41 13.44 40.35
CA ILE A 122 6.99 14.20 39.17
C ILE A 122 7.59 13.64 37.87
N SER A 123 8.88 13.30 37.86
CA SER A 123 9.54 12.76 36.66
C SER A 123 8.99 11.41 36.21
N GLU A 124 8.76 10.48 37.15
CA GLU A 124 8.15 9.17 36.85
C GLU A 124 6.71 9.35 36.33
N ALA A 125 5.95 10.25 36.96
CA ALA A 125 4.58 10.52 36.57
C ALA A 125 4.49 11.09 35.14
N GLN A 126 5.40 12.01 34.77
CA GLN A 126 5.50 12.56 33.42
C GLN A 126 5.86 11.49 32.39
N GLU A 127 6.81 10.61 32.72
CA GLU A 127 7.20 9.52 31.84
C GLU A 127 6.03 8.57 31.57
N TRP A 128 5.35 8.11 32.62
CA TRP A 128 4.27 7.15 32.48
C TRP A 128 3.04 7.74 31.80
N ILE A 129 2.66 9.00 32.07
CA ILE A 129 1.52 9.62 31.40
C ILE A 129 1.80 9.91 29.91
N ALA A 130 3.05 10.23 29.56
CA ALA A 130 3.45 10.35 28.16
C ALA A 130 3.34 9.01 27.42
N GLN A 131 3.82 7.92 28.02
CA GLN A 131 3.66 6.57 27.46
C GLN A 131 2.18 6.17 27.36
N CYS A 132 1.36 6.54 28.35
CA CYS A 132 -0.08 6.28 28.35
C CYS A 132 -0.77 6.98 27.17
N ILE A 133 -0.53 8.29 26.99
CA ILE A 133 -1.11 9.08 25.89
C ILE A 133 -0.62 8.59 24.53
N GLN A 134 0.65 8.20 24.40
CA GLN A 134 1.14 7.65 23.14
C GLN A 134 0.41 6.35 22.73
N ARG A 135 0.06 5.50 23.70
CA ARG A 135 -0.63 4.23 23.47
C ARG A 135 -2.15 4.38 23.31
N SER A 136 -2.75 5.26 24.10
CA SER A 136 -4.19 5.52 24.11
C SER A 136 -4.43 7.02 24.14
N PRO A 137 -4.42 7.68 22.98
CA PRO A 137 -4.34 9.12 22.97
C PRO A 137 -5.59 9.86 23.48
N ALA A 138 -6.76 9.19 23.46
CA ALA A 138 -7.97 9.70 24.08
C ALA A 138 -7.82 9.98 25.59
N VAL A 139 -6.87 9.32 26.26
CA VAL A 139 -6.57 9.51 27.69
C VAL A 139 -6.07 10.92 28.00
N ALA A 140 -5.53 11.66 27.01
CA ALA A 140 -5.13 13.05 27.19
C ALA A 140 -6.25 13.92 27.79
N ILE A 141 -7.50 13.69 27.39
CA ILE A 141 -8.66 14.43 27.91
C ILE A 141 -8.91 14.08 29.38
N SER A 142 -8.91 12.78 29.70
CA SER A 142 -9.07 12.30 31.08
C SER A 142 -7.96 12.82 31.99
N ALA A 143 -6.72 12.87 31.50
CA ALA A 143 -5.57 13.38 32.25
C ALA A 143 -5.70 14.87 32.59
N LEU A 144 -6.26 15.69 31.68
CA LEU A 144 -6.51 17.12 31.95
C LEU A 144 -7.64 17.36 32.95
N ALA A 145 -8.62 16.45 33.00
CA ALA A 145 -9.77 16.57 33.89
C ALA A 145 -9.52 15.98 35.29
N GLU A 146 -8.46 15.19 35.47
CA GLU A 146 -8.15 14.50 36.72
C GLU A 146 -7.52 15.45 37.74
N ALA A 147 -8.19 15.62 38.88
CA ALA A 147 -7.78 16.55 39.94
C ALA A 147 -6.44 16.14 40.57
N ASP A 148 -6.17 14.84 40.64
CA ASP A 148 -4.93 14.30 41.20
C ASP A 148 -3.69 14.67 40.38
N PHE A 149 -3.87 15.16 39.14
CA PHE A 149 -2.80 15.68 38.30
C PHE A 149 -2.56 17.19 38.42
N THR A 150 -3.16 17.87 39.40
CA THR A 150 -2.95 19.31 39.60
C THR A 150 -1.47 19.69 39.70
N ALA A 151 -0.64 18.85 40.35
CA ALA A 151 0.81 19.07 40.46
C ALA A 151 1.58 18.94 39.13
N LEU A 152 0.97 18.33 38.11
CA LEU A 152 1.52 18.14 36.75
C LEU A 152 0.81 18.99 35.71
N ALA A 153 -0.10 19.88 36.10
CA ALA A 153 -1.02 20.54 35.16
C ALA A 153 -0.28 21.26 34.01
N ARG A 154 0.83 21.93 34.32
CA ARG A 154 1.65 22.64 33.33
C ARG A 154 2.30 21.66 32.35
N GLU A 155 2.95 20.63 32.87
CA GLU A 155 3.69 19.66 32.06
C GLU A 155 2.75 18.76 31.23
N LEU A 156 1.56 18.45 31.77
CA LEU A 156 0.50 17.81 31.00
C LEU A 156 -0.01 18.70 29.88
N HIS A 157 -0.18 20.00 30.13
CA HIS A 157 -0.58 20.93 29.08
C HIS A 157 0.46 21.01 27.95
N GLU A 158 1.76 21.06 28.28
CA GLU A 158 2.85 21.04 27.31
C GLU A 158 2.90 19.72 26.52
N LEU A 159 2.76 18.58 27.20
CA LEU A 159 2.72 17.25 26.58
C LEU A 159 1.54 17.13 25.60
N ILE A 160 0.34 17.51 26.03
CA ILE A 160 -0.87 17.39 25.23
C ILE A 160 -0.85 18.37 24.05
N SER A 161 -0.29 19.57 24.23
CA SER A 161 -0.10 20.52 23.12
C SER A 161 0.83 19.96 22.05
N ARG A 162 1.90 19.25 22.44
CA ARG A 162 2.78 18.54 21.48
C ARG A 162 2.05 17.42 20.75
N VAL A 163 1.32 16.59 21.50
CA VAL A 163 0.54 15.47 20.93
C VAL A 163 -0.54 15.97 19.97
N LEU A 164 -1.23 17.06 20.31
CA LEU A 164 -2.22 17.70 19.43
C LEU A 164 -1.56 18.30 18.19
N SER A 165 -0.40 18.94 18.33
CA SER A 165 0.34 19.50 17.20
C SER A 165 0.79 18.39 16.23
N GLN A 166 1.24 17.26 16.76
CA GLN A 166 1.60 16.09 15.97
C GLN A 166 0.39 15.48 15.25
N ALA A 167 -0.74 15.30 15.95
CA ALA A 167 -1.97 14.79 15.33
C ALA A 167 -2.49 15.74 14.24
N ARG A 168 -2.44 17.06 14.45
CA ARG A 168 -2.77 18.05 13.41
C ARG A 168 -1.89 17.91 12.18
N TYR A 169 -0.58 17.76 12.38
CA TYR A 169 0.35 17.55 11.28
C TYR A 169 0.05 16.28 10.49
N GLN A 170 -0.23 15.17 11.18
CA GLN A 170 -0.59 13.88 10.57
C GLN A 170 -1.91 13.97 9.81
N ALA A 171 -2.96 14.51 10.46
CA ALA A 171 -4.27 14.72 9.83
C ALA A 171 -4.16 15.58 8.57
N ARG A 172 -3.44 16.71 8.65
CA ARG A 172 -3.17 17.59 7.50
C ARG A 172 -2.49 16.84 6.36
N THR A 173 -1.46 16.05 6.68
CA THR A 173 -0.72 15.27 5.67
C THR A 173 -1.64 14.27 4.98
N MET A 174 -2.49 13.57 5.72
CA MET A 174 -3.44 12.62 5.14
C MET A 174 -4.51 13.32 4.28
N VAL A 175 -5.01 14.47 4.71
CA VAL A 175 -5.95 15.28 3.92
C VAL A 175 -5.28 15.81 2.65
N THR A 176 -4.01 16.23 2.70
CA THR A 176 -3.24 16.60 1.51
C THR A 176 -3.12 15.42 0.55
N HIS A 177 -2.73 14.23 1.01
CA HIS A 177 -2.66 13.04 0.14
C HIS A 177 -4.01 12.67 -0.50
N TRP A 178 -5.12 12.86 0.22
CA TRP A 178 -6.44 12.67 -0.36
C TRP A 178 -6.77 13.75 -1.39
N SER A 179 -6.41 15.01 -1.13
CA SER A 179 -6.58 16.11 -2.08
C SER A 179 -5.77 15.86 -3.36
N ASP A 180 -4.50 15.48 -3.24
CA ASP A 180 -3.63 15.14 -4.36
C ASP A 180 -4.20 13.98 -5.19
N ALA A 181 -4.77 12.96 -4.54
CA ALA A 181 -5.45 11.87 -5.22
C ALA A 181 -6.65 12.35 -6.04
N LEU A 182 -7.44 13.28 -5.50
CA LEU A 182 -8.57 13.89 -6.21
C LEU A 182 -8.12 14.76 -7.39
N ASP A 183 -7.00 15.49 -7.25
CA ASP A 183 -6.45 16.29 -8.35
C ASP A 183 -5.91 15.38 -9.48
N ARG A 184 -5.29 14.24 -9.13
CA ARG A 184 -4.90 13.22 -10.12
C ARG A 184 -6.11 12.68 -10.88
N ILE A 185 -7.20 12.37 -10.17
CA ILE A 185 -8.45 11.90 -10.80
C ILE A 185 -9.02 12.95 -11.76
N ALA A 186 -9.06 14.22 -11.35
CA ALA A 186 -9.52 15.30 -12.23
C ALA A 186 -8.66 15.38 -13.51
N SER A 187 -7.33 15.26 -13.38
CA SER A 187 -6.41 15.19 -14.52
C SER A 187 -6.69 13.98 -15.42
N TRP A 188 -6.98 12.81 -14.85
CA TRP A 188 -7.34 11.60 -15.62
C TRP A 188 -8.66 11.77 -16.37
N GLN A 189 -9.66 12.42 -15.76
CA GLN A 189 -10.94 12.72 -16.40
C GLN A 189 -10.76 13.69 -17.58
N GLU A 190 -9.91 14.70 -17.44
CA GLU A 190 -9.56 15.63 -18.53
C GLU A 190 -8.84 14.92 -19.68
N GLN A 191 -7.81 14.12 -19.38
CA GLN A 191 -7.03 13.39 -20.40
C GLN A 191 -7.86 12.33 -21.14
N SER A 192 -8.76 11.65 -20.44
CA SER A 192 -9.62 10.63 -21.03
C SER A 192 -10.84 11.21 -21.77
N GLY A 193 -11.24 12.45 -21.45
CA GLY A 193 -12.51 13.04 -21.86
C GLY A 193 -13.74 12.35 -21.26
N HIS A 194 -13.56 11.53 -20.21
CA HIS A 194 -14.63 10.80 -19.54
C HIS A 194 -14.84 11.32 -18.12
N THR A 195 -16.04 11.81 -17.83
CA THR A 195 -16.42 12.32 -16.50
C THR A 195 -17.26 11.29 -15.74
N PHE A 196 -16.86 11.01 -14.50
CA PHE A 196 -17.59 10.13 -13.58
C PHE A 196 -17.71 10.76 -12.19
N GLY A 197 -18.77 10.42 -11.47
CA GLY A 197 -19.01 10.92 -10.11
C GLY A 197 -18.38 10.01 -9.07
N LEU A 198 -17.64 10.58 -8.13
CA LEU A 198 -17.19 9.85 -6.94
C LEU A 198 -18.35 9.65 -5.96
N PRO A 199 -18.36 8.55 -5.18
CA PRO A 199 -19.28 8.40 -4.05
C PRO A 199 -19.19 9.62 -3.13
N ALA A 200 -20.33 10.06 -2.57
CA ALA A 200 -20.41 11.31 -1.80
C ALA A 200 -19.39 11.39 -0.65
N TYR A 201 -19.08 10.26 -0.01
CA TYR A 201 -18.10 10.18 1.08
C TYR A 201 -16.63 10.30 0.61
N LEU A 202 -16.35 10.09 -0.68
CA LEU A 202 -15.02 10.24 -1.29
C LEU A 202 -14.86 11.56 -2.06
N ALA A 203 -15.91 12.38 -2.12
CA ALA A 203 -15.93 13.59 -2.92
C ALA A 203 -15.02 14.70 -2.37
N ARG A 204 -14.60 15.61 -3.26
CA ARG A 204 -13.77 16.77 -2.91
C ARG A 204 -14.39 17.64 -1.81
N SER A 205 -15.71 17.81 -1.78
CA SER A 205 -16.40 18.53 -0.71
C SER A 205 -16.04 18.01 0.69
N CYS A 206 -15.83 16.70 0.84
CA CYS A 206 -15.45 16.11 2.13
C CYS A 206 -13.98 16.32 2.46
N ALA A 207 -13.09 16.31 1.46
CA ALA A 207 -11.66 16.63 1.65
C ALA A 207 -11.48 18.11 2.04
N ASP A 208 -12.21 19.01 1.38
CA ASP A 208 -12.19 20.45 1.68
C ASP A 208 -12.75 20.76 3.06
N ALA A 209 -13.85 20.10 3.46
CA ALA A 209 -14.41 20.22 4.81
C ALA A 209 -13.41 19.74 5.87
N ALA A 210 -12.77 18.58 5.65
CA ALA A 210 -11.72 18.08 6.53
C ALA A 210 -10.54 19.06 6.61
N ALA A 211 -10.09 19.62 5.48
CA ALA A 211 -9.00 20.58 5.43
C ALA A 211 -9.30 21.86 6.23
N ALA A 212 -10.53 22.37 6.14
CA ALA A 212 -10.98 23.52 6.89
C ALA A 212 -11.02 23.26 8.40
N GLU A 213 -11.46 22.07 8.82
CA GLU A 213 -11.55 21.71 10.24
C GLU A 213 -10.19 21.45 10.90
N VAL A 214 -9.16 21.03 10.14
CA VAL A 214 -7.84 20.65 10.70
C VAL A 214 -7.18 21.75 11.54
N ALA A 215 -7.38 23.01 11.20
CA ALA A 215 -6.76 24.13 11.91
C ALA A 215 -7.26 24.26 13.36
N ASP A 216 -8.57 24.12 13.54
CA ASP A 216 -9.25 24.51 14.78
C ASP A 216 -9.78 23.33 15.60
N ALA A 217 -9.84 22.12 15.03
CA ALA A 217 -10.44 21.02 15.76
C ALA A 217 -9.62 20.59 16.99
N GLY A 218 -10.38 20.03 17.95
CA GLY A 218 -9.83 19.38 19.14
C GLY A 218 -9.20 18.03 18.82
N TYR A 219 -8.58 17.45 19.83
CA TYR A 219 -7.74 16.26 19.66
C TYR A 219 -8.46 15.02 19.10
N LEU A 220 -9.65 14.69 19.61
CA LEU A 220 -10.40 13.53 19.11
C LEU A 220 -10.86 13.71 17.67
N THR A 221 -11.34 14.91 17.32
CA THR A 221 -11.72 15.25 15.94
C THR A 221 -10.53 15.13 15.00
N MET A 222 -9.32 15.50 15.43
CA MET A 222 -8.10 15.30 14.63
C MET A 222 -7.83 13.84 14.31
N LEU A 223 -7.96 12.94 15.29
CA LEU A 223 -7.79 11.51 15.06
C LEU A 223 -8.86 10.93 14.13
N GLU A 224 -10.08 11.44 14.21
CA GLU A 224 -11.15 11.04 13.30
C GLU A 224 -10.89 11.50 11.86
N ILE A 225 -10.48 12.76 11.68
CA ILE A 225 -10.11 13.32 10.37
C ILE A 225 -8.94 12.55 9.77
N GLU A 226 -7.87 12.30 10.54
CA GLU A 226 -6.72 11.51 10.09
C GLU A 226 -7.16 10.12 9.62
N ARG A 227 -7.91 9.39 10.46
CA ARG A 227 -8.39 8.04 10.15
C ARG A 227 -9.29 8.03 8.92
N TYR A 228 -10.14 9.05 8.79
CA TYR A 228 -11.05 9.17 7.65
C TYR A 228 -10.28 9.44 6.35
N ALA A 229 -9.40 10.43 6.34
CA ALA A 229 -8.58 10.78 5.18
C ALA A 229 -7.66 9.63 4.75
N ALA A 230 -7.02 8.95 5.71
CA ALA A 230 -6.19 7.77 5.45
C ALA A 230 -6.99 6.61 4.81
N ARG A 231 -8.28 6.48 5.17
CA ARG A 231 -9.19 5.48 4.57
C ARG A 231 -9.81 5.94 3.26
N ALA A 232 -9.74 7.21 2.90
CA ALA A 232 -10.37 7.74 1.69
C ALA A 232 -9.44 7.73 0.48
N SER A 233 -8.15 8.07 0.64
CA SER A 233 -7.22 8.26 -0.49
C SER A 233 -7.13 7.04 -1.42
N ALA A 234 -6.77 5.86 -0.89
CA ALA A 234 -6.61 4.65 -1.72
C ALA A 234 -7.94 4.17 -2.36
N PRO A 235 -9.08 4.11 -1.65
CA PRO A 235 -10.35 3.79 -2.28
C PRO A 235 -10.80 4.77 -3.35
N THR A 236 -10.47 6.06 -3.23
CA THR A 236 -10.80 7.07 -4.25
C THR A 236 -10.08 6.77 -5.56
N LEU A 237 -8.77 6.49 -5.50
CA LEU A 237 -7.98 6.11 -6.67
C LEU A 237 -8.46 4.77 -7.26
N ALA A 238 -8.70 3.77 -6.41
CA ALA A 238 -9.16 2.45 -6.87
C ALA A 238 -10.55 2.51 -7.55
N PHE A 239 -11.44 3.37 -7.08
CA PHE A 239 -12.74 3.61 -7.72
C PHE A 239 -12.53 4.25 -9.10
N ALA A 240 -11.75 5.32 -9.18
CA ALA A 240 -11.47 6.02 -10.42
C ALA A 240 -10.80 5.12 -11.48
N THR A 241 -9.81 4.31 -11.07
CA THR A 241 -9.16 3.35 -11.97
C THR A 241 -10.15 2.36 -12.54
N ARG A 242 -11.10 1.85 -11.73
CA ARG A 242 -12.13 0.93 -12.19
C ARG A 242 -13.06 1.56 -13.22
N GLU A 243 -13.54 2.77 -12.98
CA GLU A 243 -14.40 3.50 -13.93
C GLU A 243 -13.69 3.73 -15.27
N LEU A 244 -12.39 4.05 -15.24
CA LEU A 244 -11.58 4.21 -16.44
C LEU A 244 -11.34 2.89 -17.17
N GLU A 245 -11.12 1.78 -16.45
CA GLU A 245 -11.00 0.44 -17.05
C GLU A 245 -12.31 -0.02 -17.69
N GLU A 246 -13.46 0.25 -17.05
CA GLU A 246 -14.78 -0.02 -17.62
C GLU A 246 -15.03 0.81 -18.88
N GLU A 247 -14.66 2.09 -18.87
CA GLU A 247 -14.73 2.95 -20.05
C GLU A 247 -13.79 2.49 -21.18
N ALA A 248 -12.58 2.05 -20.85
CA ALA A 248 -11.66 1.47 -21.83
C ALA A 248 -12.26 0.23 -22.52
N CYS A 249 -12.91 -0.65 -21.73
CA CYS A 249 -13.65 -1.79 -22.27
C CYS A 249 -14.78 -1.34 -23.21
N ARG A 250 -15.61 -0.36 -22.80
CA ARG A 250 -16.68 0.19 -23.67
C ARG A 250 -16.15 0.73 -24.99
N ARG A 251 -15.05 1.50 -24.96
CA ARG A 251 -14.41 2.04 -26.18
C ARG A 251 -13.85 0.94 -27.07
N ARG A 252 -13.26 -0.10 -26.47
CA ARG A 252 -12.76 -1.26 -27.21
C ARG A 252 -13.91 -2.00 -27.91
N ASP A 253 -15.01 -2.26 -27.22
CA ASP A 253 -16.18 -2.95 -27.77
C ASP A 253 -16.82 -2.12 -28.90
N ALA A 254 -16.93 -0.80 -28.73
CA ALA A 254 -17.40 0.11 -29.77
C ALA A 254 -16.48 0.11 -31.01
N THR A 255 -15.16 0.04 -30.80
CA THR A 255 -14.20 -0.05 -31.91
C THR A 255 -14.35 -1.38 -32.66
N VAL A 256 -14.58 -2.49 -31.95
CA VAL A 256 -14.82 -3.80 -32.58
C VAL A 256 -16.11 -3.79 -33.38
N ALA A 257 -17.21 -3.28 -32.80
CA ALA A 257 -18.49 -3.15 -33.49
C ALA A 257 -18.38 -2.28 -34.76
N LEU A 258 -17.67 -1.14 -34.70
CA LEU A 258 -17.42 -0.30 -35.88
C LEU A 258 -16.59 -1.01 -36.95
N LYS A 259 -15.64 -1.88 -36.56
CA LYS A 259 -14.89 -2.71 -37.53
C LYS A 259 -15.79 -3.73 -38.20
N GLU A 260 -16.61 -4.43 -37.44
CA GLU A 260 -17.57 -5.41 -37.96
C GLU A 260 -18.60 -4.74 -38.89
N GLU A 261 -19.11 -3.55 -38.53
CA GLU A 261 -20.01 -2.76 -39.38
C GLU A 261 -19.33 -2.28 -40.66
N LEU A 262 -18.06 -1.85 -40.58
CA LEU A 262 -17.27 -1.45 -41.73
C LEU A 262 -17.01 -2.64 -42.66
N GLU A 263 -16.61 -3.79 -42.11
CA GLU A 263 -16.42 -5.03 -42.87
C GLU A 263 -17.72 -5.49 -43.53
N GLY A 264 -18.85 -5.41 -42.83
CA GLY A 264 -20.17 -5.69 -43.38
C GLY A 264 -20.55 -4.75 -44.53
N ALA A 265 -20.36 -3.44 -44.36
CA ALA A 265 -20.64 -2.46 -45.41
C ALA A 265 -19.73 -2.64 -46.64
N ILE A 266 -18.46 -3.01 -46.40
CA ILE A 266 -17.51 -3.37 -47.46
C ILE A 266 -17.97 -4.65 -48.18
N HIS A 267 -18.42 -5.68 -47.46
CA HIS A 267 -18.95 -6.91 -48.05
C HIS A 267 -20.21 -6.64 -48.89
N GLU A 268 -21.16 -5.85 -48.38
CA GLU A 268 -22.38 -5.41 -49.08
C GLU A 268 -22.08 -4.63 -50.37
N ALA A 269 -20.99 -3.86 -50.38
CA ALA A 269 -20.51 -3.14 -51.56
C ALA A 269 -19.94 -4.06 -52.66
N GLY A 270 -19.96 -5.39 -52.48
CA GLY A 270 -19.52 -6.38 -53.47
C GLY A 270 -17.99 -6.59 -53.50
N TRP A 271 -17.29 -6.12 -52.47
CA TRP A 271 -15.83 -6.05 -52.40
C TRP A 271 -15.15 -7.43 -52.41
N GLU A 272 -15.76 -8.43 -51.78
CA GLU A 272 -15.24 -9.81 -51.76
C GLU A 272 -15.29 -10.52 -53.13
N GLY A 273 -16.02 -9.99 -54.11
CA GLY A 273 -16.17 -10.60 -55.43
C GLY A 273 -15.01 -10.36 -56.39
N SER A 274 -14.12 -9.40 -56.11
CA SER A 274 -13.00 -9.07 -57.00
C SER A 274 -11.77 -9.96 -56.71
N PRO A 275 -11.37 -10.86 -57.63
CA PRO A 275 -10.19 -11.72 -57.43
C PRO A 275 -8.89 -10.93 -57.28
N GLU A 276 -8.83 -9.70 -57.78
CA GLU A 276 -7.66 -8.82 -57.69
C GLU A 276 -7.43 -8.27 -56.27
N VAL A 277 -8.50 -7.99 -55.52
CA VAL A 277 -8.42 -7.51 -54.13
C VAL A 277 -7.92 -8.63 -53.21
N ARG A 278 -8.51 -9.83 -53.31
CA ARG A 278 -8.09 -11.00 -52.52
C ARG A 278 -6.63 -11.37 -52.76
N GLN A 279 -6.16 -11.23 -54.00
CA GLN A 279 -4.76 -11.48 -54.35
C GLN A 279 -3.82 -10.46 -53.68
N LYS A 280 -4.20 -9.18 -53.63
CA LYS A 280 -3.40 -8.12 -53.01
C LYS A 280 -3.41 -8.18 -51.48
N GLU A 281 -4.52 -8.57 -50.87
CA GLU A 281 -4.58 -8.82 -49.42
C GLU A 281 -3.76 -10.05 -49.02
N ALA A 282 -3.81 -11.14 -49.81
CA ALA A 282 -2.97 -12.31 -49.58
C ALA A 282 -1.46 -11.98 -49.74
N GLU A 283 -1.10 -11.09 -50.67
CA GLU A 283 0.26 -10.58 -50.81
C GLU A 283 0.69 -9.72 -49.60
N ALA A 284 -0.20 -8.91 -49.05
CA ALA A 284 0.06 -8.10 -47.85
C ALA A 284 0.21 -8.98 -46.59
N GLU A 285 -0.68 -9.96 -46.39
CA GLU A 285 -0.56 -10.93 -45.29
C GLU A 285 0.71 -11.78 -45.39
N ALA A 286 1.09 -12.21 -46.60
CA ALA A 286 2.33 -12.95 -46.81
C ALA A 286 3.56 -12.12 -46.43
N ALA A 287 3.58 -10.83 -46.80
CA ALA A 287 4.65 -9.90 -46.43
C ALA A 287 4.69 -9.62 -44.92
N GLU A 288 3.53 -9.56 -44.25
CA GLU A 288 3.46 -9.34 -42.81
C GLU A 288 3.91 -10.58 -42.01
N ARG A 289 3.58 -11.80 -42.49
CA ARG A 289 4.13 -13.05 -41.95
C ARG A 289 5.65 -13.12 -42.11
N GLU A 290 6.19 -12.73 -43.27
CA GLU A 290 7.64 -12.66 -43.51
C GLU A 290 8.35 -11.71 -42.53
N ARG A 291 7.75 -10.52 -42.29
CA ARG A 291 8.25 -9.57 -41.28
C ARG A 291 8.21 -10.15 -39.86
N LYS A 292 7.13 -10.83 -39.49
CA LYS A 292 6.95 -11.39 -38.15
C LYS A 292 7.97 -12.51 -37.86
N ILE A 293 8.22 -13.37 -38.84
CA ILE A 293 9.26 -14.42 -38.76
C ILE A 293 10.66 -13.80 -38.57
N LEU A 294 10.97 -12.72 -39.30
CA LEU A 294 12.24 -11.99 -39.16
C LEU A 294 12.37 -11.28 -37.82
N ALA A 295 11.27 -10.79 -37.23
CA ALA A 295 11.27 -10.13 -35.93
C ALA A 295 11.39 -11.11 -34.75
N GLU A 296 10.76 -12.29 -34.85
CA GLU A 296 10.74 -13.31 -33.78
C GLU A 296 12.00 -14.19 -33.77
N SER A 297 12.77 -14.23 -34.87
CA SER A 297 14.03 -14.98 -34.97
C SER A 297 15.24 -14.07 -35.26
N PRO A 298 15.65 -13.20 -34.31
CA PRO A 298 16.89 -12.45 -34.44
C PRO A 298 18.07 -13.43 -34.56
N PRO A 299 19.14 -13.10 -35.32
CA PRO A 299 20.27 -14.00 -35.49
C PRO A 299 20.86 -14.36 -34.11
N PRO A 300 21.06 -15.65 -33.80
CA PRO A 300 21.58 -16.06 -32.50
C PRO A 300 22.96 -15.44 -32.29
N LEU A 301 23.15 -14.77 -31.14
CA LEU A 301 24.48 -14.48 -30.63
C LEU A 301 25.06 -15.82 -30.17
N GLU A 302 25.75 -16.52 -31.07
CA GLU A 302 26.33 -17.85 -30.78
C GLU A 302 27.21 -17.79 -29.52
N GLU A 303 26.86 -18.55 -28.48
CA GLU A 303 27.69 -18.74 -27.25
C GLU A 303 29.10 -19.25 -27.57
N ASN A 304 29.31 -19.84 -28.75
CA ASN A 304 30.62 -20.26 -29.27
C ASN A 304 31.58 -19.08 -29.52
N ALA A 305 31.06 -17.86 -29.77
CA ALA A 305 31.88 -16.66 -29.84
C ALA A 305 32.44 -16.27 -28.47
N LEU A 306 31.70 -16.53 -27.38
CA LEU A 306 32.13 -16.31 -26.00
C LEU A 306 33.12 -17.40 -25.53
N SER A 307 32.94 -18.66 -25.95
CA SER A 307 33.87 -19.74 -25.59
C SER A 307 35.23 -19.62 -26.31
N GLY A 308 35.23 -19.20 -27.59
CA GLY A 308 36.45 -18.84 -28.32
C GLY A 308 37.17 -17.64 -27.70
N CYS A 309 36.42 -16.66 -27.18
CA CYS A 309 36.91 -15.52 -26.39
C CYS A 309 37.68 -15.99 -25.14
N GLY A 310 37.12 -16.93 -24.38
CA GLY A 310 37.76 -17.48 -23.17
C GLY A 310 39.09 -18.17 -23.46
N ILE A 311 39.16 -18.95 -24.56
CA ILE A 311 40.37 -19.67 -24.95
C ILE A 311 41.46 -18.71 -25.46
N MET A 312 41.08 -17.68 -26.22
CA MET A 312 42.06 -16.71 -26.73
C MET A 312 42.53 -15.70 -25.67
N LEU A 313 41.67 -15.29 -24.73
CA LEU A 313 42.08 -14.51 -23.56
C LEU A 313 42.98 -15.32 -22.63
N ALA A 314 42.69 -16.60 -22.43
CA ALA A 314 43.57 -17.49 -21.67
C ALA A 314 44.93 -17.66 -22.36
N ALA A 315 44.97 -17.81 -23.69
CA ALA A 315 46.22 -17.90 -24.45
C ALA A 315 47.02 -16.58 -24.41
N ALA A 316 46.34 -15.42 -24.51
CA ALA A 316 46.97 -14.10 -24.41
C ALA A 316 47.49 -13.82 -22.99
N ALA A 317 46.76 -14.22 -21.96
CA ALA A 317 47.20 -14.13 -20.56
C ALA A 317 48.40 -15.07 -20.28
N LEU A 318 48.42 -16.26 -20.89
CA LEU A 318 49.51 -17.23 -20.75
C LEU A 318 50.78 -16.76 -21.49
N LEU A 319 50.63 -16.17 -22.69
CA LEU A 319 51.73 -15.53 -23.42
C LEU A 319 52.23 -14.26 -22.70
N GLY A 320 51.33 -13.46 -22.12
CA GLY A 320 51.68 -12.30 -21.29
C GLY A 320 52.40 -12.69 -19.99
N GLY A 321 51.98 -13.79 -19.35
CA GLY A 321 52.63 -14.35 -18.16
C GLY A 321 54.02 -14.93 -18.45
N LEU A 322 54.20 -15.61 -19.58
CA LEU A 322 55.51 -16.10 -20.04
C LEU A 322 56.46 -14.93 -20.40
N ALA A 323 55.94 -13.87 -21.02
CA ALA A 323 56.72 -12.66 -21.32
C ALA A 323 57.08 -11.85 -20.06
N ALA A 324 56.24 -11.86 -19.03
CA ALA A 324 56.51 -11.24 -17.73
C ALA A 324 57.61 -11.97 -16.96
N LEU A 325 57.67 -13.30 -17.04
CA LEU A 325 58.76 -14.11 -16.48
C LEU A 325 60.13 -13.84 -17.12
N GLN A 326 60.17 -13.31 -18.35
CA GLN A 326 61.39 -12.93 -19.07
C GLN A 326 61.71 -11.42 -19.00
N GLY A 327 60.94 -10.63 -18.26
CA GLY A 327 61.23 -9.21 -18.04
C GLY A 327 61.12 -8.30 -19.28
N GLN A 328 60.37 -8.70 -20.31
CA GLN A 328 60.30 -7.96 -21.59
C GLN A 328 58.86 -7.73 -22.10
N VAL A 329 57.92 -7.40 -21.22
CA VAL A 329 56.51 -7.15 -21.61
C VAL A 329 56.37 -5.97 -22.59
N ALA A 330 57.23 -4.95 -22.47
CA ALA A 330 57.16 -3.77 -23.33
C ALA A 330 57.66 -4.01 -24.78
N ALA A 331 58.53 -5.01 -25.01
CA ALA A 331 59.17 -5.18 -26.32
C ALA A 331 58.25 -5.82 -27.37
N VAL A 332 57.33 -6.71 -26.96
CA VAL A 332 56.48 -7.48 -27.89
C VAL A 332 55.32 -6.64 -28.46
N LEU A 333 54.72 -5.76 -27.64
CA LEU A 333 53.64 -4.86 -28.04
C LEU A 333 54.07 -3.74 -29.00
N HIS A 334 55.36 -3.39 -29.00
CA HIS A 334 55.91 -2.36 -29.90
C HIS A 334 56.44 -2.91 -31.23
N THR A 335 56.37 -4.23 -31.45
CA THR A 335 56.67 -4.78 -32.77
C THR A 335 55.51 -4.53 -33.74
N PRO A 336 55.79 -4.23 -35.03
CA PRO A 336 54.75 -4.06 -36.03
C PRO A 336 53.87 -5.30 -36.17
N ILE A 337 54.38 -6.49 -35.86
CA ILE A 337 53.62 -7.75 -35.85
C ILE A 337 52.63 -7.78 -34.67
N GLY A 338 53.05 -7.37 -33.46
CA GLY A 338 52.17 -7.29 -32.28
C GLY A 338 51.05 -6.26 -32.43
N LEU A 339 51.34 -5.13 -33.07
CA LEU A 339 50.37 -4.07 -33.37
C LEU A 339 49.37 -4.52 -34.46
N LEU A 340 49.84 -5.25 -35.47
CA LEU A 340 48.99 -5.77 -36.54
C LEU A 340 48.09 -6.91 -36.04
N LEU A 341 48.57 -7.79 -35.16
CA LEU A 341 47.76 -8.80 -34.48
C LEU A 341 46.69 -8.19 -33.58
N SER A 342 47.01 -7.14 -32.83
CA SER A 342 46.02 -6.45 -31.97
C SER A 342 45.00 -5.65 -32.78
N VAL A 343 45.39 -5.06 -33.92
CA VAL A 343 44.45 -4.42 -34.86
C VAL A 343 43.55 -5.47 -35.57
N VAL A 344 44.07 -6.64 -35.92
CA VAL A 344 43.26 -7.73 -36.49
C VAL A 344 42.32 -8.34 -35.44
N MET A 345 42.77 -8.46 -34.18
CA MET A 345 41.96 -8.95 -33.06
C MET A 345 40.91 -7.94 -32.55
N LEU A 346 41.11 -6.64 -32.73
CA LEU A 346 40.07 -5.64 -32.39
C LEU A 346 39.18 -5.34 -33.60
N GLY A 347 39.75 -5.27 -34.80
CA GLY A 347 39.06 -4.95 -36.04
C GLY A 347 38.20 -6.09 -36.59
N GLY A 348 38.65 -7.35 -36.52
CA GLY A 348 37.87 -8.49 -37.00
C GLY A 348 36.64 -8.83 -36.12
N TRP A 349 36.71 -8.49 -34.83
CA TRP A 349 35.78 -8.98 -33.80
C TRP A 349 34.55 -8.08 -33.63
N ALA A 350 34.68 -6.77 -33.81
CA ALA A 350 33.53 -5.86 -33.85
C ALA A 350 32.84 -5.86 -35.23
N PHE A 351 33.59 -6.13 -36.30
CA PHE A 351 33.13 -5.89 -37.67
C PHE A 351 32.18 -6.98 -38.18
N ILE A 352 32.40 -8.25 -37.85
CA ILE A 352 31.55 -9.35 -38.33
C ILE A 352 30.15 -9.35 -37.69
N PRO A 353 29.99 -9.22 -36.36
CA PRO A 353 28.67 -9.08 -35.74
C PRO A 353 27.95 -7.80 -36.18
N ALA A 354 28.69 -6.68 -36.32
CA ALA A 354 28.13 -5.43 -36.80
C ALA A 354 27.60 -5.54 -38.23
N ILE A 355 28.34 -6.18 -39.14
CA ILE A 355 27.88 -6.42 -40.52
C ILE A 355 26.66 -7.34 -40.55
N ARG A 356 26.64 -8.41 -39.73
CA ARG A 356 25.47 -9.31 -39.66
C ARG A 356 24.24 -8.59 -39.11
N TRP A 357 24.41 -7.74 -38.10
CA TRP A 357 23.34 -6.91 -37.55
C TRP A 357 22.87 -5.85 -38.56
N LEU A 358 23.79 -5.21 -39.29
CA LEU A 358 23.46 -4.25 -40.34
C LEU A 358 22.66 -4.93 -41.46
N ARG A 359 23.07 -6.14 -41.88
CA ARG A 359 22.36 -6.93 -42.88
C ARG A 359 20.97 -7.35 -42.41
N TYR A 360 20.83 -7.75 -41.14
CA TYR A 360 19.53 -8.04 -40.52
C TYR A 360 18.63 -6.80 -40.52
N ARG A 361 19.16 -5.64 -40.13
CA ARG A 361 18.40 -4.37 -40.19
C ARG A 361 17.96 -4.03 -41.60
N MET A 362 18.85 -4.14 -42.58
CA MET A 362 18.51 -3.88 -43.99
C MET A 362 17.43 -4.85 -44.51
N GLN A 363 17.46 -6.12 -44.08
CA GLN A 363 16.43 -7.10 -44.42
C GLN A 363 15.09 -6.78 -43.74
N LEU A 364 15.11 -6.37 -42.48
CA LEU A 364 13.92 -5.95 -41.74
C LEU A 364 13.30 -4.68 -42.35
N ASP A 365 14.13 -3.70 -42.71
CA ASP A 365 13.71 -2.45 -43.35
C ASP A 365 13.13 -2.74 -44.74
N ALA A 366 13.75 -3.63 -45.52
CA ALA A 366 13.22 -4.06 -46.82
C ALA A 366 11.88 -4.81 -46.69
N ALA A 367 11.73 -5.69 -45.69
CA ALA A 367 10.46 -6.36 -45.41
C ALA A 367 9.38 -5.35 -44.99
N THR A 368 9.74 -4.37 -44.17
CA THR A 368 8.83 -3.30 -43.74
C THR A 368 8.40 -2.42 -44.91
N ALA A 369 9.32 -2.08 -45.81
CA ALA A 369 9.02 -1.35 -47.04
C ALA A 369 8.09 -2.12 -47.98
N LYS A 370 8.26 -3.45 -48.11
CA LYS A 370 7.35 -4.31 -48.88
C LYS A 370 5.95 -4.33 -48.29
N VAL A 371 5.82 -4.43 -46.96
CA VAL A 371 4.51 -4.38 -46.27
C VAL A 371 3.82 -3.04 -46.53
N ILE A 372 4.54 -1.92 -46.39
CA ILE A 372 4.00 -0.58 -46.66
C ILE A 372 3.56 -0.44 -48.12
N ALA A 373 4.36 -0.93 -49.07
CA ALA A 373 4.04 -0.86 -50.49
C ALA A 373 2.81 -1.73 -50.86
N ALA A 374 2.73 -2.95 -50.33
CA ALA A 374 1.58 -3.84 -50.54
C ALA A 374 0.29 -3.24 -49.96
N ARG A 375 0.39 -2.64 -48.76
CA ARG A 375 -0.75 -1.98 -48.11
C ARG A 375 -1.23 -0.74 -48.88
N ARG A 376 -0.30 0.09 -49.38
CA ARG A 376 -0.66 1.22 -50.25
C ARG A 376 -1.30 0.79 -51.56
N ALA A 377 -0.80 -0.28 -52.18
CA ALA A 377 -1.38 -0.81 -53.41
C ALA A 377 -2.81 -1.35 -53.18
N ALA A 378 -3.07 -1.98 -52.03
CA ALA A 378 -4.41 -2.39 -51.61
C ALA A 378 -5.32 -1.17 -51.35
N GLU A 379 -4.83 -0.14 -50.66
CA GLU A 379 -5.53 1.12 -50.41
C GLU A 379 -5.89 1.88 -51.72
N GLU A 380 -4.99 1.91 -52.70
CA GLU A 380 -5.25 2.53 -54.01
C GLU A 380 -6.30 1.76 -54.83
N LEU A 381 -6.26 0.42 -54.80
CA LEU A 381 -7.28 -0.40 -55.44
C LEU A 381 -8.65 -0.23 -54.75
N GLN A 382 -8.62 -0.12 -53.42
CA GLN A 382 -9.79 0.12 -52.59
C GLN A 382 -10.43 1.48 -52.88
N ALA A 383 -9.64 2.54 -53.07
CA ALA A 383 -10.13 3.86 -53.46
C ALA A 383 -10.82 3.85 -54.84
N ARG A 384 -10.37 3.01 -55.78
CA ARG A 384 -10.97 2.89 -57.12
C ARG A 384 -12.31 2.16 -57.10
N ILE A 385 -12.43 1.07 -56.33
CA ILE A 385 -13.68 0.30 -56.23
C ILE A 385 -14.77 1.10 -55.49
N ILE A 386 -14.37 1.90 -54.49
CA ILE A 386 -15.29 2.81 -53.77
C ILE A 386 -15.81 3.92 -54.69
N ALA A 387 -15.02 4.36 -55.67
CA ALA A 387 -15.46 5.34 -56.67
C ALA A 387 -16.47 4.77 -57.69
N GLU A 388 -16.55 3.44 -57.84
CA GLU A 388 -17.45 2.74 -58.79
C GLU A 388 -18.72 2.19 -58.12
N THR A 389 -18.88 2.32 -56.80
CA THR A 389 -20.04 1.86 -56.03
C THR A 389 -21.11 2.96 -55.86
N PRO A 390 -22.39 2.61 -55.57
CA PRO A 390 -23.47 3.58 -55.40
C PRO A 390 -23.11 4.63 -54.33
N SER A 391 -23.39 5.92 -54.59
CA SER A 391 -22.93 7.04 -53.75
C SER A 391 -23.31 6.92 -52.27
N GLU A 392 -24.46 6.31 -51.96
CA GLU A 392 -24.91 6.12 -50.57
C GLU A 392 -24.05 5.10 -49.79
N LEU A 393 -23.52 4.07 -50.46
CA LEU A 393 -22.65 3.06 -49.83
C LEU A 393 -21.22 3.59 -49.66
N SER A 394 -20.71 4.39 -50.60
CA SER A 394 -19.39 5.00 -50.48
C SER A 394 -19.35 6.05 -49.35
N GLU A 395 -20.39 6.90 -49.24
CA GLU A 395 -20.54 7.85 -48.13
C GLU A 395 -20.64 7.14 -46.77
N ARG A 396 -21.36 6.01 -46.71
CA ARG A 396 -21.46 5.21 -45.48
C ARG A 396 -20.12 4.60 -45.07
N ILE A 397 -19.35 4.04 -46.01
CA ILE A 397 -18.01 3.48 -45.76
C ILE A 397 -17.05 4.57 -45.30
N GLU A 398 -17.07 5.75 -45.93
CA GLU A 398 -16.20 6.87 -45.57
C GLU A 398 -16.54 7.44 -44.20
N SER A 399 -17.83 7.57 -43.88
CA SER A 399 -18.32 7.93 -42.54
C SER A 399 -17.89 6.90 -41.49
N LEU A 400 -18.04 5.60 -41.74
CA LEU A 400 -17.64 4.54 -40.81
C LEU A 400 -16.13 4.52 -40.59
N ARG A 401 -15.32 4.78 -41.62
CA ARG A 401 -13.86 4.93 -41.49
C ARG A 401 -13.48 6.11 -40.61
N GLN A 402 -14.14 7.25 -40.79
CA GLN A 402 -13.88 8.43 -39.97
C GLN A 402 -14.25 8.15 -38.50
N GLN A 403 -15.41 7.55 -38.24
CA GLN A 403 -15.82 7.14 -36.90
C GLN A 403 -14.87 6.11 -36.29
N LEU A 404 -14.38 5.15 -37.07
CA LEU A 404 -13.41 4.16 -36.62
C LEU A 404 -12.07 4.81 -36.27
N GLN A 405 -11.57 5.76 -37.07
CA GLN A 405 -10.33 6.49 -36.75
C GLN A 405 -10.47 7.29 -35.45
N GLU A 406 -11.60 7.97 -35.26
CA GLU A 406 -11.89 8.71 -34.02
C GLU A 406 -11.97 7.78 -32.80
N ALA A 407 -12.63 6.62 -32.96
CA ALA A 407 -12.74 5.59 -31.92
C ALA A 407 -11.38 4.97 -31.57
N GLU A 408 -10.55 4.62 -32.56
CA GLU A 408 -9.21 4.09 -32.37
C GLU A 408 -8.29 5.11 -31.68
N ALA A 409 -8.37 6.39 -32.05
CA ALA A 409 -7.65 7.47 -31.37
C ALA A 409 -8.14 7.69 -29.93
N GLY A 410 -9.44 7.56 -29.68
CA GLY A 410 -10.03 7.61 -28.34
C GLY A 410 -9.62 6.43 -27.45
N LYS A 411 -9.51 5.23 -28.03
CA LYS A 411 -9.02 4.02 -27.37
C LYS A 411 -7.54 4.12 -27.04
N ALA A 412 -6.69 4.51 -28.00
CA ALA A 412 -5.25 4.62 -27.81
C ALA A 412 -4.88 5.58 -26.65
N ARG A 413 -5.56 6.74 -26.58
CA ARG A 413 -5.40 7.69 -25.47
C ARG A 413 -5.77 7.10 -24.11
N MET A 414 -6.83 6.28 -24.05
CA MET A 414 -7.25 5.62 -22.81
C MET A 414 -6.28 4.51 -22.39
N ASP A 415 -5.81 3.71 -23.34
CA ASP A 415 -4.82 2.65 -23.09
C ASP A 415 -3.49 3.23 -22.57
N GLU A 416 -3.04 4.37 -23.13
CA GLU A 416 -1.85 5.10 -22.67
C GLU A 416 -2.02 5.67 -21.25
N LEU A 417 -3.18 6.25 -20.96
CA LEU A 417 -3.52 6.74 -19.62
C LEU A 417 -3.49 5.60 -18.59
N LEU A 418 -4.16 4.47 -18.88
CA LEU A 418 -4.19 3.32 -17.98
C LEU A 418 -2.82 2.69 -17.78
N ALA A 419 -1.96 2.69 -18.81
CA ALA A 419 -0.58 2.25 -18.67
C ALA A 419 0.21 3.16 -17.71
N THR A 420 0.03 4.47 -17.82
CA THR A 420 0.67 5.48 -16.95
C THR A 420 0.18 5.39 -15.51
N ILE A 421 -1.12 5.10 -15.29
CA ILE A 421 -1.68 4.86 -13.95
C ILE A 421 -1.03 3.61 -13.34
N LYS A 422 -0.98 2.50 -14.09
CA LYS A 422 -0.39 1.23 -13.62
C LYS A 422 1.11 1.32 -13.34
N GLU A 423 1.84 2.16 -14.06
CA GLU A 423 3.26 2.41 -13.81
C GLU A 423 3.48 3.26 -12.55
N ASN A 424 2.62 4.25 -12.29
CA ASN A 424 2.70 5.09 -11.09
C ASN A 424 2.25 4.38 -9.79
N ASP A 425 1.46 3.31 -9.90
CA ASP A 425 0.98 2.52 -8.75
C ASP A 425 1.93 1.36 -8.38
N ARG A 426 2.98 1.11 -9.18
CA ARG A 426 4.07 0.16 -8.88
C ARG A 426 5.18 0.81 -8.07
#